data_AF-A0AAU3FG27-F1
#
_entry.id   AF-A0AAU3FG27-F1
#
_cell.length_a   1.000
_cell.length_b   1.000
_cell.length_c   1.000
_cell.angle_alpha   90.00
_cell.angle_beta   90.00
_cell.angle_gamma   90.00
#
_symmetry.space_group_name_H-M   'P 1'
#
loop_
_entity.id
_entity.type
_entity.pdbx_description
1 polymer ?
#
loop_
_entity_poly.entity_id
_entity_poly.type
_entity_poly.pdbx_seq_one_letter_code
_entity_poly.pdbx_strand_id
1 'polypeptide(L)'
;MRGGPRIPGPRPAADDLDPPARLLPLRGVPEPAAQTVPDARPVPEVPPAPVERPSHSVLKSLLGAWALSACSAEETAAVEQHLGDCAPCAEEALRLRDAVALLHTDRDLDLDPLLRFRVLENCLGRRPARIPVPVWATPYDAETARLDALLRDIGESEWHAPVHLKWFEDEREVSRRTTVAGVIGHLMAIDGLVASALGLDDPLGANAPKVPADRTEAYWRATGLPRTRAVREPWRDQSHTLIRTVSFAGRGVAELSVSYGDFALPLRDSLLDRAFECWIHAGDIADAVDYPYEPPSGSHLHRMIDLAARLLPAALADRRRAGLAGPARHLVAAGAPGRSLHLEVEGSGGGNWYIALDSPAAVASADRSVAQVALDGLEFCRLVAGHVSPEEAAAGQDGDREAIRDVLFAAASLSRL
;
A
#
# COMPACT_ATOMS: atom_id res chain seq x y z
N MET A 1 19.83 50.94 -37.62
CA MET A 1 18.84 49.88 -37.89
C MET A 1 18.13 49.57 -36.58
N ARG A 2 16.81 49.79 -36.52
CA ARG A 2 15.98 49.45 -35.34
C ARG A 2 15.70 47.94 -35.40
N GLY A 3 15.98 47.23 -34.31
CA GLY A 3 15.67 45.80 -34.18
C GLY A 3 14.16 45.58 -34.19
N GLY A 4 13.68 44.71 -35.08
CA GLY A 4 12.28 44.30 -35.14
C GLY A 4 11.87 43.43 -33.94
N PRO A 5 10.56 43.21 -33.74
CA PRO A 5 10.03 42.40 -32.64
C PRO A 5 10.56 40.96 -32.72
N ARG A 6 11.13 40.44 -31.62
CA ARG A 6 11.49 39.01 -31.51
C ARG A 6 10.22 38.20 -31.29
N ILE A 7 9.92 37.30 -32.23
CA ILE A 7 8.90 36.27 -32.07
C ILE A 7 9.55 35.10 -31.31
N PRO A 8 9.05 34.69 -30.13
CA PRO A 8 9.61 33.54 -29.40
C PRO A 8 9.42 32.24 -30.19
N GLY A 9 10.48 31.43 -30.32
CA GLY A 9 10.39 30.09 -30.89
C GLY A 9 9.50 29.14 -30.05
N PRO A 10 8.99 28.04 -30.63
CA PRO A 10 8.21 27.05 -29.89
C PRO A 10 9.08 26.37 -28.82
N ARG A 11 8.46 25.93 -27.71
CA ARG A 11 9.15 25.17 -26.67
C ARG A 11 9.46 23.75 -27.19
N PRO A 12 10.65 23.19 -26.90
CA PRO A 12 10.98 21.82 -27.27
C PRO A 12 10.06 20.82 -26.56
N ALA A 13 9.86 19.66 -27.19
CA ALA A 13 9.12 18.56 -26.59
C ALA A 13 9.89 18.00 -25.39
N ALA A 14 9.17 17.49 -24.37
CA ALA A 14 9.77 16.96 -23.14
C ALA A 14 10.69 15.74 -23.34
N ASP A 15 10.71 15.18 -24.55
CA ASP A 15 11.53 14.03 -24.92
C ASP A 15 12.99 14.42 -25.30
N ASP A 16 13.30 15.71 -25.41
CA ASP A 16 14.65 16.22 -25.74
C ASP A 16 15.54 16.47 -24.50
N LEU A 17 15.17 15.93 -23.33
CA LEU A 17 16.04 15.96 -22.15
C LEU A 17 17.08 14.85 -22.25
N ASP A 18 18.34 15.23 -22.48
CA ASP A 18 19.49 14.35 -22.34
C ASP A 18 19.43 13.60 -20.98
N PRO A 19 19.60 12.27 -20.96
CA PRO A 19 19.64 11.53 -19.71
C PRO A 19 20.82 12.01 -18.86
N PRO A 20 20.65 12.26 -17.55
CA PRO A 20 21.75 12.71 -16.71
C PRO A 20 22.87 11.68 -16.69
N ALA A 21 24.10 12.20 -16.76
CA ALA A 21 25.33 11.46 -16.93
C ALA A 21 25.52 10.32 -15.90
N ARG A 22 25.79 9.12 -16.45
CA ARG A 22 26.61 8.02 -15.91
C ARG A 22 26.63 7.87 -14.37
N LEU A 23 25.79 6.96 -13.87
CA LEU A 23 26.06 6.24 -12.62
C LEU A 23 27.41 5.51 -12.72
N LEU A 24 28.30 5.74 -11.76
CA LEU A 24 29.58 5.05 -11.61
C LEU A 24 29.34 3.54 -11.38
N PRO A 25 30.11 2.63 -12.01
CA PRO A 25 29.91 1.20 -11.82
C PRO A 25 30.41 0.72 -10.45
N LEU A 26 29.55 -0.03 -9.76
CA LEU A 26 29.88 -0.84 -8.58
C LEU A 26 30.95 -1.89 -8.97
N ARG A 27 32.08 -1.90 -8.26
CA ARG A 27 33.12 -2.92 -8.40
C ARG A 27 32.60 -4.29 -7.97
N GLY A 28 32.78 -5.30 -8.83
CA GLY A 28 32.86 -6.71 -8.41
C GLY A 28 31.85 -7.67 -9.05
N VAL A 29 31.89 -7.85 -10.38
CA VAL A 29 31.40 -9.06 -11.05
C VAL A 29 32.33 -9.33 -12.26
N PRO A 30 32.86 -10.55 -12.46
CA PRO A 30 33.68 -10.86 -13.63
C PRO A 30 32.81 -10.93 -14.91
N GLU A 31 33.20 -10.20 -15.94
CA GLU A 31 32.55 -10.20 -17.28
C GLU A 31 32.71 -11.56 -17.99
N PRO A 32 31.67 -12.04 -18.71
CA PRO A 32 31.82 -13.14 -19.64
C PRO A 32 32.52 -12.69 -20.92
N ALA A 33 33.41 -13.55 -21.44
CA ALA A 33 34.26 -13.29 -22.60
C ALA A 33 33.47 -12.84 -23.85
N ALA A 34 33.89 -11.72 -24.43
CA ALA A 34 33.35 -11.18 -25.67
C ALA A 34 33.63 -12.11 -26.86
N GLN A 35 32.58 -12.49 -27.57
CA GLN A 35 32.66 -13.13 -28.87
C GLN A 35 32.99 -12.08 -29.93
N THR A 36 34.07 -12.31 -30.68
CA THR A 36 34.51 -11.44 -31.78
C THR A 36 33.59 -11.60 -32.99
N VAL A 37 32.92 -10.51 -33.37
CA VAL A 37 32.15 -10.41 -34.62
C VAL A 37 33.12 -10.04 -35.76
N PRO A 38 33.02 -10.61 -36.98
CA PRO A 38 33.94 -10.28 -38.06
C PRO A 38 33.72 -8.87 -38.61
N ASP A 39 34.83 -8.26 -38.99
CA ASP A 39 35.01 -6.91 -39.51
C ASP A 39 34.08 -6.60 -40.71
N ALA A 40 33.15 -5.66 -40.54
CA ALA A 40 32.29 -5.17 -41.61
C ALA A 40 33.05 -4.14 -42.44
N ARG A 41 33.23 -4.42 -43.73
CA ARG A 41 33.87 -3.51 -44.70
C ARG A 41 33.17 -2.14 -44.69
N PRO A 42 33.93 -1.02 -44.74
CA PRO A 42 33.34 0.30 -44.78
C PRO A 42 32.56 0.50 -46.09
N VAL A 43 31.30 0.90 -45.96
CA VAL A 43 30.44 1.35 -47.06
C VAL A 43 30.98 2.71 -47.52
N PRO A 44 31.11 2.99 -48.83
CA PRO A 44 31.55 4.30 -49.29
C PRO A 44 30.53 5.36 -48.86
N GLU A 45 31.04 6.40 -48.20
CA GLU A 45 30.28 7.58 -47.79
C GLU A 45 29.81 8.32 -49.06
N VAL A 46 28.50 8.25 -49.33
CA VAL A 46 27.88 9.04 -50.39
C VAL A 46 27.88 10.49 -49.91
N PRO A 47 28.49 11.45 -50.65
CA PRO A 47 28.46 12.85 -50.24
C PRO A 47 27.00 13.31 -50.11
N PRO A 48 26.63 14.03 -49.04
CA PRO A 48 25.28 14.53 -48.89
C PRO A 48 24.93 15.37 -50.12
N ALA A 49 23.79 15.06 -50.74
CA ALA A 49 23.25 15.87 -51.81
C ALA A 49 23.17 17.33 -51.35
N PRO A 50 23.35 18.33 -52.23
CA PRO A 50 23.19 19.72 -51.85
C PRO A 50 21.80 19.88 -51.25
N VAL A 51 21.73 20.25 -49.96
CA VAL A 51 20.46 20.61 -49.32
C VAL A 51 20.02 21.90 -50.00
N GLU A 52 19.21 21.78 -51.04
CA GLU A 52 18.61 22.92 -51.70
C GLU A 52 17.84 23.69 -50.65
N ARG A 53 18.26 24.94 -50.40
CA ARG A 53 17.57 25.80 -49.45
C ARG A 53 16.12 25.91 -49.91
N PRO A 54 15.14 25.62 -49.05
CA PRO A 54 13.74 25.71 -49.41
C PRO A 54 13.46 27.09 -50.02
N SER A 55 12.78 27.11 -51.17
CA SER A 55 12.42 28.37 -51.80
C SER A 55 11.50 29.18 -50.89
N HIS A 56 11.49 30.51 -51.04
CA HIS A 56 10.61 31.39 -50.29
C HIS A 56 9.15 30.92 -50.34
N SER A 57 8.65 30.45 -51.49
CA SER A 57 7.28 29.96 -51.61
C SER A 57 6.99 28.74 -50.75
N VAL A 58 7.96 27.83 -50.60
CA VAL A 58 7.84 26.65 -49.72
C VAL A 58 7.80 27.10 -48.27
N LEU A 59 8.71 27.97 -47.84
CA LEU A 59 8.75 28.48 -46.47
C LEU A 59 7.50 29.29 -46.11
N LYS A 60 6.99 30.08 -47.05
CA LYS A 60 5.72 30.80 -46.90
C LYS A 60 4.53 29.85 -46.75
N SER A 61 4.53 28.72 -47.47
CA SER A 61 3.46 27.71 -47.33
C SER A 61 3.47 26.99 -45.98
N LEU A 62 4.63 26.92 -45.32
CA LEU A 62 4.80 26.29 -44.01
C LEU A 62 4.38 27.19 -42.84
N LEU A 63 4.13 28.48 -43.05
CA LEU A 63 3.79 29.43 -41.96
C LEU A 63 2.57 29.00 -41.16
N GLY A 64 1.55 28.43 -41.80
CA GLY A 64 0.36 27.91 -41.13
C GLY A 64 0.64 26.69 -40.24
N ALA A 65 1.41 25.72 -40.76
CA ALA A 65 1.81 24.54 -40.00
C ALA A 65 2.76 24.91 -38.85
N TRP A 66 3.67 25.85 -39.08
CA TRP A 66 4.57 26.39 -38.07
C TRP A 66 3.81 27.13 -36.97
N ALA A 67 2.78 27.91 -37.30
CA ALA A 67 1.94 28.60 -36.32
C ALA A 67 1.15 27.62 -35.43
N LEU A 68 0.86 26.41 -35.91
CA LEU A 68 0.21 25.32 -35.18
C LEU A 68 1.18 24.37 -34.47
N SER A 69 2.49 24.62 -34.50
CA SER A 69 3.54 23.70 -34.01
C SER A 69 3.47 22.30 -34.65
N ALA A 70 3.12 22.23 -35.94
CA ALA A 70 2.94 20.99 -36.69
C ALA A 70 4.08 20.69 -37.69
N CYS A 71 5.13 21.51 -37.70
CA CYS A 71 6.33 21.29 -38.51
C CYS A 71 7.29 20.31 -37.82
N SER A 72 8.10 19.59 -38.60
CA SER A 72 9.28 18.89 -38.09
C SER A 72 10.32 19.88 -37.52
N ALA A 73 11.32 19.36 -36.80
CA ALA A 73 12.42 20.19 -36.25
C ALA A 73 13.22 20.91 -37.36
N GLU A 74 13.47 20.24 -38.48
CA GLU A 74 14.21 20.78 -39.62
C GLU A 74 13.42 21.91 -40.32
N GLU A 75 12.12 21.70 -40.54
CA GLU A 75 11.22 22.70 -41.12
C GLU A 75 11.05 23.92 -40.19
N THR A 76 10.98 23.69 -38.89
CA THR A 76 10.87 24.76 -37.88
C THR A 76 12.10 25.65 -37.93
N ALA A 77 13.30 25.07 -37.92
CA ALA A 77 14.55 25.83 -38.01
C ALA A 77 14.65 26.63 -39.33
N ALA A 78 14.25 26.03 -40.46
CA ALA A 78 14.26 26.68 -41.76
C ALA A 78 13.27 27.86 -41.83
N VAL A 79 12.07 27.72 -41.26
CA VAL A 79 11.07 28.79 -41.18
C VAL A 79 11.56 29.90 -40.25
N GLU A 80 12.08 29.60 -39.06
CA GLU A 80 12.55 30.63 -38.12
C GLU A 80 13.70 31.46 -38.69
N GLN A 81 14.65 30.82 -39.38
CA GLN A 81 15.70 31.53 -40.10
C GLN A 81 15.10 32.47 -41.16
N HIS A 82 14.12 32.00 -41.93
CA HIS A 82 13.44 32.81 -42.94
C HIS A 82 12.67 34.00 -42.37
N LEU A 83 12.01 33.84 -41.22
CA LEU A 83 11.30 34.92 -40.53
C LEU A 83 12.25 36.02 -40.05
N GLY A 84 13.50 35.67 -39.71
CA GLY A 84 14.55 36.65 -39.40
C GLY A 84 14.92 37.55 -40.58
N ASP A 85 14.83 37.00 -41.80
CA ASP A 85 15.30 37.66 -43.03
C ASP A 85 14.14 38.25 -43.89
N CYS A 86 12.88 37.92 -43.60
CA CYS A 86 11.72 38.30 -44.41
C CYS A 86 10.60 38.94 -43.58
N ALA A 87 10.56 40.28 -43.54
CA ALA A 87 9.56 41.04 -42.79
C ALA A 87 8.09 40.73 -43.16
N PRO A 88 7.71 40.56 -44.44
CA PRO A 88 6.33 40.17 -44.80
C PRO A 88 5.90 38.81 -44.24
N CYS A 89 6.79 37.82 -44.24
CA CYS A 89 6.50 36.50 -43.68
C CYS A 89 6.48 36.53 -42.14
N ALA A 90 7.32 37.37 -41.51
CA ALA A 90 7.27 37.60 -40.07
C ALA A 90 5.93 38.21 -39.61
N GLU A 91 5.41 39.19 -40.36
CA GLU A 91 4.11 39.81 -40.06
C GLU A 91 2.96 38.81 -40.25
N GLU A 92 2.99 38.01 -41.31
CA GLU A 92 1.99 36.96 -41.54
C GLU A 92 2.06 35.85 -40.47
N ALA A 93 3.27 35.44 -40.06
CA ALA A 93 3.47 34.47 -39.00
C ALA A 93 2.91 34.95 -37.65
N LEU A 94 3.05 36.24 -37.34
CA LEU A 94 2.42 36.86 -36.16
C LEU A 94 0.90 36.79 -36.23
N ARG A 95 0.30 37.20 -37.37
CA ARG A 95 -1.16 37.14 -37.56
C ARG A 95 -1.70 35.72 -37.46
N LEU A 96 -0.99 34.74 -38.02
CA LEU A 96 -1.37 33.34 -37.93
C LEU A 96 -1.28 32.82 -36.48
N ARG A 97 -0.27 33.21 -35.71
CA ARG A 97 -0.19 32.86 -34.28
C ARG A 97 -1.31 33.50 -33.45
N ASP A 98 -1.62 34.77 -33.71
CA ASP A 98 -2.74 35.44 -33.06
C ASP A 98 -4.07 34.75 -33.40
N ALA A 99 -4.25 34.30 -34.65
CA ALA A 99 -5.42 33.53 -35.07
C ALA A 99 -5.48 32.13 -34.43
N VAL A 100 -4.34 31.45 -34.29
CA VAL A 100 -4.26 30.15 -33.59
C VAL A 100 -4.64 30.29 -32.11
N ALA A 101 -4.26 31.39 -31.46
CA ALA A 101 -4.68 31.67 -30.09
C ALA A 101 -6.21 31.78 -29.96
N LEU A 102 -6.92 32.26 -30.99
CA LEU A 102 -8.39 32.33 -31.02
C LEU A 102 -9.05 30.96 -31.31
N LEU A 103 -8.32 30.03 -31.91
CA LEU A 103 -8.77 28.64 -32.13
C LEU A 103 -8.53 27.74 -30.93
N HIS A 104 -7.67 28.18 -29.99
CA HIS A 104 -7.43 27.45 -28.77
C HIS A 104 -8.65 27.58 -27.86
N THR A 105 -9.49 26.55 -27.84
CA THR A 105 -10.45 26.40 -26.75
C THR A 105 -9.64 26.21 -25.47
N ASP A 106 -9.96 26.96 -24.42
CA ASP A 106 -9.44 26.70 -23.07
C ASP A 106 -9.80 25.25 -22.72
N ARG A 107 -8.83 24.34 -22.92
CA ARG A 107 -8.97 22.97 -22.46
C ARG A 107 -8.61 22.99 -21.00
N ASP A 108 -9.51 22.43 -20.22
CA ASP A 108 -9.25 22.13 -18.82
C ASP A 108 -7.91 21.38 -18.70
N LEU A 109 -6.99 21.93 -17.90
CA LEU A 109 -5.68 21.32 -17.64
C LEU A 109 -5.79 20.19 -16.62
N ASP A 110 -6.98 19.98 -16.06
CA ASP A 110 -7.25 18.89 -15.16
C ASP A 110 -7.10 17.55 -15.88
N LEU A 111 -6.05 16.84 -15.53
CA LEU A 111 -5.83 15.47 -15.96
C LEU A 111 -6.90 14.58 -15.32
N ASP A 112 -7.40 13.61 -16.08
CA ASP A 112 -8.25 12.55 -15.54
C ASP A 112 -7.60 11.97 -14.27
N PRO A 113 -8.27 11.98 -13.10
CA PRO A 113 -7.70 11.47 -11.86
C PRO A 113 -7.20 10.01 -11.96
N LEU A 114 -7.75 9.23 -12.90
CA LEU A 114 -7.34 7.85 -13.18
C LEU A 114 -6.16 7.75 -14.15
N LEU A 115 -5.71 8.85 -14.76
CA LEU A 115 -4.57 8.84 -15.69
C LEU A 115 -3.31 8.32 -15.00
N ARG A 116 -2.99 8.82 -13.81
CA ARG A 116 -1.82 8.35 -13.04
C ARG A 116 -1.91 6.85 -12.78
N PHE A 117 -3.06 6.36 -12.35
CA PHE A 117 -3.28 4.94 -12.10
C PHE A 117 -3.07 4.11 -13.37
N ARG A 118 -3.72 4.48 -14.49
CA ARG A 118 -3.58 3.79 -15.78
C ARG A 118 -2.14 3.79 -16.30
N VAL A 119 -1.42 4.89 -16.13
CA VAL A 119 0.00 4.98 -16.52
C VAL A 119 0.86 4.05 -15.67
N LEU A 120 0.69 4.07 -14.35
CA LEU A 120 1.44 3.18 -13.45
C LEU A 120 1.12 1.71 -13.72
N GLU A 121 -0.15 1.37 -13.90
CA GLU A 121 -0.58 0.01 -14.26
C GLU A 121 0.05 -0.44 -15.58
N ASN A 122 0.04 0.41 -16.61
CA ASN A 122 0.69 0.11 -17.89
C ASN A 122 2.20 -0.10 -17.74
N CYS A 123 2.87 0.77 -16.99
CA CYS A 123 4.30 0.67 -16.71
C CYS A 123 4.65 -0.63 -15.97
N LEU A 124 3.88 -0.98 -14.93
CA LEU A 124 4.07 -2.22 -14.16
C LEU A 124 3.78 -3.46 -14.99
N GLY A 125 2.78 -3.41 -15.89
CA GLY A 125 2.50 -4.48 -16.83
C GLY A 125 3.61 -4.68 -17.87
N ARG A 126 4.24 -3.59 -18.35
CA ARG A 126 5.37 -3.66 -19.28
C ARG A 126 6.66 -4.15 -18.63
N ARG A 127 6.89 -3.81 -17.35
CA ARG A 127 8.08 -4.18 -16.61
C ARG A 127 7.71 -4.85 -15.29
N PRO A 128 7.24 -6.11 -15.33
CA PRO A 128 6.88 -6.82 -14.12
C PRO A 128 8.08 -6.98 -13.19
N ALA A 129 7.83 -7.01 -11.89
CA ALA A 129 8.86 -7.32 -10.91
C ALA A 129 9.44 -8.71 -11.21
N ARG A 130 10.78 -8.80 -11.27
CA ARG A 130 11.46 -10.08 -11.47
C ARG A 130 11.08 -11.11 -10.39
N ILE A 131 10.80 -10.62 -9.19
CA ILE A 131 10.40 -11.40 -8.03
C ILE A 131 9.19 -10.68 -7.42
N PRO A 132 7.96 -11.14 -7.72
CA PRO A 132 6.76 -10.52 -7.19
C PRO A 132 6.57 -10.87 -5.72
N VAL A 133 5.99 -9.94 -4.96
CA VAL A 133 5.51 -10.20 -3.59
C VAL A 133 4.35 -11.21 -3.67
N PRO A 134 4.33 -12.26 -2.84
CA PRO A 134 3.23 -13.21 -2.80
C PRO A 134 1.92 -12.48 -2.50
N VAL A 135 0.84 -12.83 -3.22
CA VAL A 135 -0.44 -12.13 -3.11
C VAL A 135 -0.94 -12.06 -1.66
N TRP A 136 -0.76 -13.11 -0.86
CA TRP A 136 -1.18 -13.14 0.55
C TRP A 136 -0.34 -12.23 1.46
N ALA A 137 0.87 -11.83 1.06
CA ALA A 137 1.73 -10.91 1.80
C ALA A 137 1.54 -9.43 1.39
N THR A 138 0.82 -9.16 0.29
CA THR A 138 0.61 -7.79 -0.22
C THR A 138 -0.03 -6.82 0.77
N PRO A 139 -0.95 -7.21 1.68
CA PRO A 139 -1.46 -6.27 2.68
C PRO A 139 -0.38 -5.82 3.67
N TYR A 140 0.46 -6.74 4.15
CA TYR A 140 1.56 -6.39 5.06
C TYR A 140 2.58 -5.46 4.40
N ASP A 141 2.98 -5.75 3.16
CA ASP A 141 3.88 -4.89 2.37
C ASP A 141 3.31 -3.47 2.20
N ALA A 142 2.01 -3.37 1.88
CA ALA A 142 1.35 -2.09 1.69
C ALA A 142 1.22 -1.29 3.00
N GLU A 143 0.73 -1.90 4.09
CA GLU A 143 0.49 -1.17 5.34
C GLU A 143 1.81 -0.73 6.00
N THR A 144 2.86 -1.56 5.95
CA THR A 144 4.19 -1.16 6.43
C THR A 144 4.81 -0.05 5.58
N ALA A 145 4.62 -0.06 4.26
CA ALA A 145 5.07 1.03 3.38
C ALA A 145 4.32 2.35 3.64
N ARG A 146 3.01 2.27 3.90
CA ARG A 146 2.18 3.44 4.24
C ARG A 146 2.57 4.03 5.59
N LEU A 147 2.77 3.20 6.61
CA LEU A 147 3.27 3.66 7.90
C LEU A 147 4.68 4.26 7.77
N ASP A 148 5.59 3.65 7.00
CA ASP A 148 6.92 4.23 6.77
C ASP A 148 6.86 5.58 6.04
N ALA A 149 5.86 5.82 5.19
CA ALA A 149 5.63 7.13 4.58
C ALA A 149 5.22 8.18 5.63
N LEU A 150 4.25 7.88 6.49
CA LEU A 150 3.88 8.74 7.64
C LEU A 150 5.12 9.05 8.49
N LEU A 151 5.88 8.01 8.89
CA LEU A 151 7.04 8.17 9.78
C LEU A 151 8.20 8.97 9.14
N ARG A 152 8.25 9.08 7.81
CA ARG A 152 9.20 9.96 7.12
C ARG A 152 8.81 11.43 7.22
N ASP A 153 7.52 11.71 7.13
CA ASP A 153 6.97 13.06 7.07
C ASP A 153 6.98 13.76 8.44
N ILE A 154 6.85 13.00 9.53
CA ILE A 154 6.88 13.55 10.88
C ILE A 154 8.29 13.97 11.32
N GLY A 155 8.36 15.07 12.06
CA GLY A 155 9.54 15.65 12.69
C GLY A 155 10.02 14.89 13.92
N GLU A 156 11.21 15.24 14.41
CA GLU A 156 11.87 14.52 15.52
C GLU A 156 11.08 14.58 16.84
N SER A 157 10.45 15.71 17.17
CA SER A 157 9.65 15.87 18.39
C SER A 157 8.40 15.00 18.42
N GLU A 158 7.81 14.71 17.25
CA GLU A 158 6.57 13.95 17.13
C GLU A 158 6.78 12.46 17.46
N TRP A 159 8.02 11.97 17.42
CA TRP A 159 8.36 10.62 17.92
C TRP A 159 8.08 10.43 19.42
N HIS A 160 7.95 11.53 20.15
CA HIS A 160 7.61 11.57 21.58
C HIS A 160 6.14 11.92 21.83
N ALA A 161 5.33 12.14 20.78
CA ALA A 161 3.90 12.40 20.93
C ALA A 161 3.22 11.23 21.67
N PRO A 162 2.34 11.51 22.65
CA PRO A 162 1.69 10.47 23.44
C PRO A 162 0.69 9.71 22.58
N VAL A 163 0.78 8.38 22.61
CA VAL A 163 -0.18 7.47 21.95
C VAL A 163 -0.84 6.60 23.01
N HIS A 164 -2.15 6.36 22.86
CA HIS A 164 -2.91 5.46 23.73
C HIS A 164 -3.26 4.19 22.95
N LEU A 165 -2.49 3.12 23.18
CA LEU A 165 -2.86 1.81 22.66
C LEU A 165 -4.11 1.32 23.39
N LYS A 166 -5.06 0.74 22.66
CA LYS A 166 -6.31 0.22 23.18
C LYS A 166 -6.52 -1.23 22.77
N TRP A 167 -7.11 -2.02 23.66
CA TRP A 167 -7.56 -3.39 23.39
C TRP A 167 -8.67 -3.76 24.37
N PHE A 168 -9.26 -4.94 24.19
CA PHE A 168 -10.33 -5.47 25.03
C PHE A 168 -9.83 -6.64 25.86
N GLU A 169 -9.99 -6.56 27.19
CA GLU A 169 -9.57 -7.58 28.14
C GLU A 169 -10.49 -7.53 29.37
N ASP A 170 -10.79 -8.69 29.96
CA ASP A 170 -11.67 -8.80 31.14
C ASP A 170 -13.03 -8.10 30.98
N GLU A 171 -13.67 -8.27 29.82
CA GLU A 171 -14.98 -7.68 29.47
C GLU A 171 -15.00 -6.13 29.47
N ARG A 172 -13.86 -5.48 29.23
CA ARG A 172 -13.77 -4.01 29.17
C ARG A 172 -12.67 -3.53 28.22
N GLU A 173 -12.79 -2.27 27.78
CA GLU A 173 -11.69 -1.56 27.13
C GLU A 173 -10.55 -1.34 28.13
N VAL A 174 -9.33 -1.64 27.69
CA VAL A 174 -8.08 -1.41 28.40
C VAL A 174 -7.19 -0.54 27.53
N SER A 175 -6.40 0.33 28.15
CA SER A 175 -5.46 1.18 27.41
C SER A 175 -4.10 1.29 28.08
N ARG A 176 -3.09 1.56 27.25
CA ARG A 176 -1.70 1.76 27.66
C ARG A 176 -1.13 2.98 26.97
N ARG A 177 -0.66 3.94 27.76
CA ARG A 177 0.04 5.12 27.25
C ARG A 177 1.46 4.76 26.84
N THR A 178 1.86 5.20 25.66
CA THR A 178 3.21 5.10 25.10
C THR A 178 3.52 6.33 24.25
N THR A 179 4.52 6.27 23.38
CA THR A 179 4.80 7.29 22.36
C THR A 179 4.83 6.67 20.97
N VAL A 180 4.85 7.48 19.91
CA VAL A 180 5.07 7.00 18.52
C VAL A 180 6.25 6.04 18.44
N ALA A 181 7.41 6.39 19.00
CA ALA A 181 8.57 5.48 19.05
C ALA A 181 8.28 4.17 19.81
N GLY A 182 7.45 4.23 20.86
CA GLY A 182 7.02 3.06 21.60
C GLY A 182 6.09 2.14 20.81
N VAL A 183 5.21 2.69 19.97
CA VAL A 183 4.33 1.94 19.06
C VAL A 183 5.14 1.20 18.00
N ILE A 184 6.11 1.87 17.36
CA ILE A 184 6.98 1.23 16.36
C ILE A 184 7.82 0.11 17.00
N GLY A 185 8.30 0.33 18.21
CA GLY A 185 8.97 -0.71 18.99
C GLY A 185 8.08 -1.92 19.31
N HIS A 186 6.80 -1.68 19.64
CA HIS A 186 5.80 -2.72 19.84
C HIS A 186 5.55 -3.54 18.56
N LEU A 187 5.33 -2.87 17.41
CA LEU A 187 5.15 -3.54 16.12
C LEU A 187 6.36 -4.41 15.76
N MET A 188 7.57 -3.85 15.87
CA MET A 188 8.83 -4.56 15.61
C MET A 188 9.02 -5.77 16.55
N ALA A 189 8.66 -5.61 17.82
CA ALA A 189 8.76 -6.68 18.79
C ALA A 189 7.86 -7.85 18.40
N ILE A 190 6.60 -7.62 18.02
CA ILE A 190 5.69 -8.72 17.66
C ILE A 190 6.00 -9.30 16.28
N ASP A 191 6.44 -8.48 15.31
CA ASP A 191 6.89 -8.97 13.98
C ASP A 191 8.08 -9.95 14.09
N GLY A 192 8.81 -9.91 15.21
CA GLY A 192 9.83 -10.91 15.54
C GLY A 192 9.30 -12.36 15.66
N LEU A 193 8.01 -12.57 15.92
CA LEU A 193 7.37 -13.90 15.85
C LEU A 193 7.42 -14.47 14.42
N VAL A 194 7.11 -13.62 13.44
CA VAL A 194 7.15 -13.96 12.02
C VAL A 194 8.58 -14.17 11.56
N ALA A 195 9.50 -13.30 12.00
CA ALA A 195 10.93 -13.45 11.73
C ALA A 195 11.47 -14.79 12.24
N SER A 196 11.18 -15.13 13.49
CA SER A 196 11.59 -16.39 14.13
C SER A 196 11.04 -17.61 13.40
N ALA A 197 9.76 -17.58 12.99
CA ALA A 197 9.17 -18.68 12.22
C ALA A 197 9.93 -18.90 10.90
N LEU A 198 10.29 -17.81 10.21
CA LEU A 198 11.08 -17.85 8.97
C LEU A 198 12.56 -18.22 9.17
N GLY A 199 13.01 -18.45 10.40
CA GLY A 199 14.40 -18.76 10.72
C GLY A 199 15.34 -17.55 10.64
N LEU A 200 14.78 -16.34 10.72
CA LEU A 200 15.53 -15.09 10.82
C LEU A 200 15.80 -14.74 12.29
N ASP A 201 16.73 -13.82 12.51
CA ASP A 201 17.01 -13.33 13.86
C ASP A 201 15.81 -12.55 14.44
N ASP A 202 15.44 -12.88 15.68
CA ASP A 202 14.45 -12.13 16.45
C ASP A 202 15.09 -10.86 17.03
N PRO A 203 14.48 -9.66 16.87
CA PRO A 203 15.01 -8.42 17.46
C PRO A 203 15.13 -8.46 18.99
N LEU A 204 14.41 -9.34 19.67
CA LEU A 204 14.50 -9.55 21.13
C LEU A 204 15.49 -10.67 21.51
N GLY A 205 16.11 -11.33 20.52
CA GLY A 205 17.08 -12.40 20.70
C GLY A 205 16.45 -13.78 20.94
N ALA A 206 17.31 -14.80 21.11
CA ALA A 206 16.92 -16.21 21.12
C ALA A 206 15.94 -16.62 22.23
N ASN A 207 15.87 -15.85 23.33
CA ASN A 207 14.98 -16.11 24.47
C ASN A 207 13.74 -15.19 24.45
N ALA A 208 13.39 -14.64 23.30
CA ALA A 208 12.24 -13.76 23.18
C ALA A 208 10.94 -14.48 23.61
N PRO A 209 10.06 -13.82 24.39
CA PRO A 209 8.75 -14.36 24.72
C PRO A 209 7.92 -14.67 23.46
N LYS A 210 6.95 -15.57 23.56
CA LYS A 210 6.05 -15.92 22.44
C LYS A 210 4.72 -15.16 22.48
N VAL A 211 4.30 -14.71 23.66
CA VAL A 211 3.05 -13.96 23.86
C VAL A 211 3.28 -12.50 23.45
N PRO A 212 2.44 -11.91 22.58
CA PRO A 212 2.59 -10.53 22.10
C PRO A 212 2.82 -9.49 23.20
N ALA A 213 1.96 -9.45 24.23
CA ALA A 213 2.07 -8.51 25.34
C ALA A 213 3.41 -8.64 26.09
N ASP A 214 3.87 -9.87 26.33
CA ASP A 214 5.17 -10.11 26.99
C ASP A 214 6.35 -9.63 26.14
N ARG A 215 6.25 -9.74 24.80
CA ARG A 215 7.26 -9.23 23.86
C ARG A 215 7.30 -7.72 23.89
N THR A 216 6.14 -7.08 23.81
CA THR A 216 5.98 -5.63 23.93
C THR A 216 6.63 -5.12 25.21
N GLU A 217 6.29 -5.72 26.36
CA GLU A 217 6.84 -5.34 27.65
C GLU A 217 8.34 -5.65 27.80
N ALA A 218 8.82 -6.78 27.25
CA ALA A 218 10.24 -7.10 27.22
C ALA A 218 11.04 -6.06 26.43
N TYR A 219 10.58 -5.71 25.22
CA TYR A 219 11.20 -4.68 24.40
C TYR A 219 11.20 -3.32 25.09
N TRP A 220 10.05 -2.94 25.67
CA TRP A 220 9.90 -1.67 26.36
C TRP A 220 10.77 -1.54 27.62
N ARG A 221 10.99 -2.63 28.36
CA ARG A 221 11.90 -2.67 29.52
C ARG A 221 13.37 -2.63 29.11
N ALA A 222 13.73 -3.29 28.00
CA ALA A 222 15.10 -3.36 27.52
C ALA A 222 15.58 -2.07 26.84
N THR A 223 14.65 -1.31 26.25
CA THR A 223 14.98 -0.09 25.51
C THR A 223 15.06 1.12 26.45
N GLY A 224 16.23 1.78 26.48
CA GLY A 224 16.45 2.99 27.27
C GLY A 224 15.49 4.13 26.91
N LEU A 225 15.14 4.95 27.90
CA LEU A 225 14.33 6.15 27.72
C LEU A 225 15.21 7.40 27.54
N PRO A 226 14.80 8.38 26.71
CA PRO A 226 13.61 8.38 25.88
C PRO A 226 13.79 7.55 24.60
N ARG A 227 12.73 6.89 24.15
CA ARG A 227 12.71 6.22 22.84
C ARG A 227 12.58 7.28 21.75
N THR A 228 13.41 7.19 20.71
CA THR A 228 13.53 8.18 19.65
C THR A 228 13.24 7.57 18.28
N ARG A 229 13.35 8.38 17.22
CA ARG A 229 13.31 7.98 15.80
C ARG A 229 14.26 6.83 15.44
N ALA A 230 15.26 6.52 16.26
CA ALA A 230 16.23 5.45 16.01
C ALA A 230 15.59 4.06 15.82
N VAL A 231 14.37 3.82 16.32
CA VAL A 231 13.64 2.55 16.12
C VAL A 231 13.16 2.35 14.67
N ARG A 232 13.05 3.42 13.89
CA ARG A 232 12.49 3.37 12.52
C ARG A 232 13.31 2.48 11.59
N GLU A 233 14.62 2.64 11.58
CA GLU A 233 15.49 1.90 10.65
C GLU A 233 15.46 0.38 10.92
N PRO A 234 15.67 -0.10 12.17
CA PRO A 234 15.53 -1.52 12.49
C PRO A 234 14.15 -2.11 12.14
N TRP A 235 13.06 -1.41 12.47
CA TRP A 235 11.70 -1.86 12.15
C TRP A 235 11.48 -1.97 10.64
N ARG A 236 11.94 -0.97 9.87
CA ARG A 236 11.84 -0.95 8.42
C ARG A 236 12.65 -2.06 7.77
N ASP A 237 13.88 -2.27 8.23
CA ASP A 237 14.76 -3.30 7.72
C ASP A 237 14.22 -4.70 8.02
N GLN A 238 13.61 -4.90 9.20
CA GLN A 238 12.89 -6.14 9.53
C GLN A 238 11.73 -6.36 8.55
N SER A 239 10.84 -5.39 8.38
CA SER A 239 9.67 -5.47 7.49
C SER A 239 10.09 -5.83 6.05
N HIS A 240 11.13 -5.18 5.55
CA HIS A 240 11.72 -5.46 4.24
C HIS A 240 12.32 -6.87 4.15
N THR A 241 12.99 -7.33 5.21
CA THR A 241 13.60 -8.66 5.26
C THR A 241 12.53 -9.74 5.28
N LEU A 242 11.42 -9.53 5.98
CA LEU A 242 10.26 -10.43 5.98
C LEU A 242 9.68 -10.56 4.56
N ILE A 243 9.33 -9.44 3.92
CA ILE A 243 8.78 -9.43 2.56
C ILE A 243 9.74 -10.06 1.55
N ARG A 244 11.03 -9.72 1.63
CA ARG A 244 12.05 -10.34 0.78
C ARG A 244 12.07 -11.85 1.00
N THR A 245 12.16 -12.31 2.23
CA THR A 245 12.27 -13.74 2.55
C THR A 245 11.08 -14.53 2.00
N VAL A 246 9.85 -14.07 2.22
CA VAL A 246 8.66 -14.77 1.71
C VAL A 246 8.55 -14.72 0.18
N SER A 247 9.07 -13.67 -0.46
CA SER A 247 9.07 -13.54 -1.93
C SER A 247 10.03 -14.51 -2.62
N PHE A 248 11.10 -14.94 -1.93
CA PHE A 248 12.03 -15.96 -2.42
C PHE A 248 11.69 -17.38 -1.96
N ALA A 249 10.76 -17.52 -1.02
CA ALA A 249 10.42 -18.82 -0.43
C ALA A 249 9.50 -19.65 -1.34
N GLY A 250 9.55 -20.98 -1.17
CA GLY A 250 8.74 -21.93 -1.93
C GLY A 250 7.26 -21.93 -1.52
N ARG A 251 6.42 -22.62 -2.32
CA ARG A 251 4.95 -22.65 -2.14
C ARG A 251 4.47 -23.06 -0.74
N GLY A 252 5.26 -23.85 0.00
CA GLY A 252 4.90 -24.33 1.34
C GLY A 252 5.06 -23.31 2.47
N VAL A 253 5.75 -22.18 2.23
CA VAL A 253 6.05 -21.20 3.29
C VAL A 253 4.77 -20.60 3.90
N ALA A 254 3.71 -20.47 3.11
CA ALA A 254 2.44 -19.87 3.53
C ALA A 254 1.71 -20.68 4.61
N GLU A 255 2.02 -21.98 4.75
CA GLU A 255 1.43 -22.90 5.75
C GLU A 255 2.29 -23.03 7.01
N LEU A 256 3.46 -22.39 7.04
CA LEU A 256 4.35 -22.46 8.20
C LEU A 256 3.63 -21.92 9.44
N SER A 257 3.67 -22.67 10.54
CA SER A 257 3.00 -22.29 11.78
C SER A 257 3.80 -21.20 12.51
N VAL A 258 3.15 -20.08 12.81
CA VAL A 258 3.67 -18.99 13.64
C VAL A 258 2.94 -19.03 14.98
N SER A 259 3.69 -19.24 16.06
CA SER A 259 3.14 -19.31 17.42
C SER A 259 3.05 -17.92 18.04
N TYR A 260 1.90 -17.61 18.61
CA TYR A 260 1.62 -16.39 19.40
C TYR A 260 1.54 -16.71 20.91
N GLY A 261 2.14 -17.82 21.34
CA GLY A 261 1.94 -18.38 22.68
C GLY A 261 0.74 -19.32 22.70
N ASP A 262 -0.44 -18.79 23.05
CA ASP A 262 -1.66 -19.58 23.32
C ASP A 262 -2.33 -20.14 22.06
N PHE A 263 -2.06 -19.53 20.91
CA PHE A 263 -2.53 -19.97 19.60
C PHE A 263 -1.43 -19.91 18.55
N ALA A 264 -1.74 -20.44 17.37
CA ALA A 264 -0.86 -20.34 16.21
C ALA A 264 -1.67 -20.08 14.95
N LEU A 265 -1.07 -19.35 14.02
CA LEU A 265 -1.63 -19.06 12.71
C LEU A 265 -0.67 -19.56 11.63
N PRO A 266 -1.16 -20.01 10.47
CA PRO A 266 -0.33 -20.15 9.29
C PRO A 266 0.30 -18.80 8.92
N LEU A 267 1.52 -18.80 8.39
CA LEU A 267 2.28 -17.59 8.08
C LEU A 267 1.51 -16.58 7.23
N ARG A 268 0.69 -17.06 6.29
CA ARG A 268 -0.16 -16.17 5.48
C ARG A 268 -1.16 -15.38 6.32
N ASP A 269 -1.75 -16.04 7.32
CA ASP A 269 -2.73 -15.45 8.21
C ASP A 269 -2.01 -14.59 9.25
N SER A 270 -0.80 -14.97 9.68
CA SER A 270 0.05 -14.12 10.50
C SER A 270 0.41 -12.82 9.80
N LEU A 271 0.79 -12.83 8.51
CA LEU A 271 1.06 -11.56 7.81
C LEU A 271 -0.21 -10.71 7.62
N LEU A 272 -1.39 -11.32 7.48
CA LEU A 272 -2.65 -10.58 7.46
C LEU A 272 -2.97 -9.96 8.83
N ASP A 273 -2.76 -10.71 9.92
CA ASP A 273 -2.84 -10.23 11.30
C ASP A 273 -1.87 -9.07 11.52
N ARG A 274 -0.59 -9.22 11.16
CA ARG A 274 0.41 -8.16 11.27
C ARG A 274 0.07 -6.94 10.42
N ALA A 275 -0.54 -7.11 9.25
CA ALA A 275 -1.00 -6.00 8.41
C ALA A 275 -2.15 -5.23 9.09
N PHE A 276 -3.09 -5.93 9.71
CA PHE A 276 -4.19 -5.34 10.47
C PHE A 276 -3.65 -4.51 11.63
N GLU A 277 -2.78 -5.10 12.46
CA GLU A 277 -2.14 -4.42 13.60
C GLU A 277 -1.32 -3.21 13.14
N CYS A 278 -0.58 -3.32 12.04
CA CYS A 278 0.18 -2.20 11.48
C CYS A 278 -0.73 -1.05 11.05
N TRP A 279 -1.88 -1.34 10.42
CA TRP A 279 -2.84 -0.32 10.00
C TRP A 279 -3.51 0.36 11.20
N ILE A 280 -4.00 -0.40 12.18
CA ILE A 280 -4.64 0.14 13.38
C ILE A 280 -3.68 1.08 14.11
N HIS A 281 -2.46 0.63 14.36
CA HIS A 281 -1.47 1.44 15.07
C HIS A 281 -0.89 2.59 14.25
N ALA A 282 -0.93 2.50 12.92
CA ALA A 282 -0.66 3.66 12.08
C ALA A 282 -1.75 4.73 12.23
N GLY A 283 -3.01 4.33 12.39
CA GLY A 283 -4.12 5.22 12.77
C GLY A 283 -3.89 5.87 14.14
N ASP A 284 -3.51 5.09 15.15
CA ASP A 284 -3.20 5.62 16.49
C ASP A 284 -2.08 6.68 16.46
N ILE A 285 -1.05 6.44 15.64
CA ILE A 285 0.05 7.39 15.43
C ILE A 285 -0.45 8.62 14.69
N ALA A 286 -1.23 8.43 13.62
CA ALA A 286 -1.75 9.51 12.79
C ALA A 286 -2.63 10.47 13.61
N ASP A 287 -3.52 9.93 14.45
CA ASP A 287 -4.35 10.70 15.36
C ASP A 287 -3.50 11.48 16.38
N ALA A 288 -2.42 10.90 16.90
CA ALA A 288 -1.54 11.54 17.88
C ALA A 288 -0.69 12.69 17.31
N VAL A 289 -0.51 12.76 16.00
CA VAL A 289 0.31 13.77 15.31
C VAL A 289 -0.46 14.55 14.25
N ASP A 290 -1.80 14.47 14.27
CA ASP A 290 -2.72 15.13 13.35
C ASP A 290 -2.39 14.88 11.85
N TYR A 291 -2.02 13.64 11.50
CA TYR A 291 -1.69 13.23 10.14
C TYR A 291 -2.91 12.64 9.39
N PRO A 292 -3.17 13.02 8.13
CA PRO A 292 -4.26 12.42 7.36
C PRO A 292 -3.93 10.98 6.98
N TYR A 293 -4.69 10.01 7.50
CA TYR A 293 -4.44 8.58 7.25
C TYR A 293 -5.71 7.84 6.88
N GLU A 294 -5.81 7.43 5.62
CA GLU A 294 -6.98 6.75 5.06
C GLU A 294 -7.07 5.26 5.46
N PRO A 295 -8.21 4.60 5.27
CA PRO A 295 -8.30 3.13 5.37
C PRO A 295 -7.47 2.38 4.30
N PRO A 296 -7.23 1.06 4.48
CA PRO A 296 -6.64 0.19 3.46
C PRO A 296 -7.51 0.11 2.21
N SER A 297 -6.92 -0.37 1.11
CA SER A 297 -7.70 -0.70 -0.08
C SER A 297 -8.80 -1.71 0.26
N GLY A 298 -9.96 -1.63 -0.39
CA GLY A 298 -11.07 -2.55 -0.13
C GLY A 298 -10.67 -4.03 -0.28
N SER A 299 -9.78 -4.37 -1.21
CA SER A 299 -9.26 -5.73 -1.34
C SER A 299 -8.37 -6.19 -0.18
N HIS A 300 -7.61 -5.28 0.44
CA HIS A 300 -6.81 -5.59 1.63
C HIS A 300 -7.70 -5.69 2.86
N LEU A 301 -8.61 -4.72 3.02
CA LEU A 301 -9.56 -4.68 4.12
C LEU A 301 -10.45 -5.94 4.13
N HIS A 302 -10.94 -6.39 2.97
CA HIS A 302 -11.70 -7.64 2.85
C HIS A 302 -10.95 -8.86 3.40
N ARG A 303 -9.63 -8.96 3.15
CA ARG A 303 -8.83 -10.09 3.63
C ARG A 303 -8.58 -10.04 5.14
N MET A 304 -8.45 -8.84 5.70
CA MET A 304 -8.34 -8.63 7.14
C MET A 304 -9.67 -8.98 7.83
N ILE A 305 -10.79 -8.52 7.29
CA ILE A 305 -12.14 -8.85 7.77
C ILE A 305 -12.40 -10.36 7.67
N ASP A 306 -12.05 -10.98 6.54
CA ASP A 306 -12.17 -12.43 6.35
C ASP A 306 -11.37 -13.21 7.40
N LEU A 307 -10.12 -12.81 7.67
CA LEU A 307 -9.34 -13.42 8.74
C LEU A 307 -10.04 -13.29 10.10
N ALA A 308 -10.46 -12.08 10.48
CA ALA A 308 -11.16 -11.87 11.75
C ALA A 308 -12.42 -12.75 11.85
N ALA A 309 -13.25 -12.78 10.81
CA ALA A 309 -14.45 -13.63 10.75
C ALA A 309 -14.12 -15.13 10.89
N ARG A 310 -13.04 -15.62 10.28
CA ARG A 310 -12.56 -17.01 10.43
C ARG A 310 -12.08 -17.33 11.84
N LEU A 311 -11.62 -16.34 12.61
CA LEU A 311 -11.16 -16.53 13.99
C LEU A 311 -12.30 -16.53 15.01
N LEU A 312 -13.45 -15.92 14.69
CA LEU A 312 -14.59 -15.77 15.63
C LEU A 312 -15.09 -17.09 16.23
N PRO A 313 -15.24 -18.22 15.50
CA PRO A 313 -15.71 -19.47 16.10
C PRO A 313 -14.77 -19.98 17.20
N ALA A 314 -13.45 -19.87 17.01
CA ALA A 314 -12.45 -20.27 18.00
C ALA A 314 -12.45 -19.32 19.21
N ALA A 315 -12.46 -18.00 18.96
CA ALA A 315 -12.54 -16.99 20.03
C ALA A 315 -13.81 -17.18 20.89
N LEU A 316 -14.94 -17.46 20.26
CA LEU A 316 -16.18 -17.75 20.96
C LEU A 316 -16.09 -19.03 21.82
N ALA A 317 -15.45 -20.08 21.31
CA ALA A 317 -15.21 -21.29 22.09
C ALA A 317 -14.28 -21.04 23.29
N ASP A 318 -13.27 -20.19 23.15
CA ASP A 318 -12.34 -19.83 24.22
C ASP A 318 -13.05 -19.04 25.32
N ARG A 319 -13.87 -18.07 24.94
CA ARG A 319 -14.73 -17.33 25.87
C ARG A 319 -15.66 -18.26 26.65
N ARG A 320 -16.25 -19.26 26.01
CA ARG A 320 -17.07 -20.27 26.72
C ARG A 320 -16.26 -21.08 27.71
N ARG A 321 -15.05 -21.50 27.35
CA ARG A 321 -14.15 -22.22 28.27
C ARG A 321 -13.77 -21.37 29.48
N ALA A 322 -13.64 -20.06 29.29
CA ALA A 322 -13.41 -19.09 30.36
C ALA A 322 -14.67 -18.72 31.17
N GLY A 323 -15.86 -19.20 30.78
CA GLY A 323 -17.12 -18.85 31.44
C GLY A 323 -17.65 -17.45 31.11
N LEU A 324 -17.16 -16.84 30.02
CA LEU A 324 -17.51 -15.48 29.58
C LEU A 324 -18.58 -15.45 28.46
N ALA A 325 -19.11 -16.62 28.07
CA ALA A 325 -20.15 -16.75 27.05
C ALA A 325 -21.10 -17.91 27.41
N GLY A 326 -22.32 -17.86 26.87
CA GLY A 326 -23.34 -18.89 27.12
C GLY A 326 -22.89 -20.28 26.62
N PRO A 327 -23.35 -21.39 27.22
CA PRO A 327 -22.97 -22.73 26.77
C PRO A 327 -23.42 -23.00 25.34
N ALA A 328 -22.70 -23.87 24.62
CA ALA A 328 -23.13 -24.34 23.31
C ALA A 328 -24.52 -25.00 23.41
N ARG A 329 -25.45 -24.65 22.50
CA ARG A 329 -26.82 -25.15 22.57
C ARG A 329 -26.97 -26.54 21.94
N HIS A 330 -26.16 -26.85 20.94
CA HIS A 330 -26.15 -28.14 20.26
C HIS A 330 -24.73 -28.67 20.11
N LEU A 331 -24.51 -29.91 20.56
CA LEU A 331 -23.29 -30.64 20.22
C LEU A 331 -23.46 -31.20 18.81
N VAL A 332 -22.61 -30.74 17.89
CA VAL A 332 -22.58 -31.24 16.50
C VAL A 332 -21.24 -31.92 16.22
N ALA A 333 -21.27 -32.97 15.41
CA ALA A 333 -20.06 -33.61 14.92
C ALA A 333 -19.25 -32.61 14.06
N ALA A 334 -17.93 -32.76 14.05
CA ALA A 334 -17.08 -31.96 13.17
C ALA A 334 -17.52 -32.11 11.70
N GLY A 335 -17.62 -31.00 10.98
CA GLY A 335 -18.11 -30.96 9.61
C GLY A 335 -19.63 -31.03 9.45
N ALA A 336 -20.40 -31.19 10.53
CA ALA A 336 -21.86 -31.14 10.47
C ALA A 336 -22.38 -29.70 10.48
N PRO A 337 -23.51 -29.40 9.82
CA PRO A 337 -24.15 -28.09 9.89
C PRO A 337 -24.53 -27.71 11.33
N GLY A 338 -24.20 -26.49 11.75
CA GLY A 338 -24.51 -25.95 13.09
C GLY A 338 -25.26 -24.63 13.05
N ARG A 339 -25.77 -24.19 14.21
CA ARG A 339 -26.32 -22.83 14.36
C ARG A 339 -25.28 -21.82 13.94
N SER A 340 -25.72 -20.84 13.16
CA SER A 340 -24.85 -19.82 12.59
C SER A 340 -25.35 -18.43 12.95
N LEU A 341 -24.44 -17.47 13.04
CA LEU A 341 -24.76 -16.05 12.98
C LEU A 341 -24.33 -15.51 11.62
N HIS A 342 -25.19 -14.76 10.96
CA HIS A 342 -24.88 -14.05 9.73
C HIS A 342 -24.22 -12.71 10.07
N LEU A 343 -22.94 -12.58 9.74
CA LEU A 343 -22.19 -11.35 9.84
C LEU A 343 -22.18 -10.68 8.46
N GLU A 344 -22.85 -9.55 8.34
CA GLU A 344 -22.82 -8.68 7.17
C GLU A 344 -21.92 -7.48 7.47
N VAL A 345 -20.89 -7.30 6.66
CA VAL A 345 -20.02 -6.13 6.75
C VAL A 345 -20.21 -5.29 5.51
N GLU A 346 -20.59 -4.02 5.69
CA GLU A 346 -20.84 -3.08 4.62
C GLU A 346 -19.56 -2.32 4.22
N GLY A 347 -19.63 -1.61 3.09
CA GLY A 347 -18.55 -0.73 2.64
C GLY A 347 -17.42 -1.42 1.86
N SER A 348 -16.31 -0.71 1.72
CA SER A 348 -15.16 -1.16 0.92
C SER A 348 -14.51 -2.38 1.56
N GLY A 349 -14.53 -3.51 0.85
CA GLY A 349 -14.03 -4.78 1.39
C GLY A 349 -15.03 -5.54 2.26
N GLY A 350 -16.27 -5.06 2.36
CA GLY A 350 -17.38 -5.76 2.99
C GLY A 350 -17.73 -7.10 2.34
N GLY A 351 -18.71 -7.78 2.91
CA GLY A 351 -19.11 -9.12 2.50
C GLY A 351 -20.08 -9.77 3.48
N ASN A 352 -20.31 -11.06 3.28
CA ASN A 352 -21.20 -11.86 4.09
C ASN A 352 -20.45 -13.09 4.61
N TRP A 353 -20.46 -13.29 5.92
CA TRP A 353 -19.87 -14.44 6.59
C TRP A 353 -20.91 -15.13 7.47
N TYR A 354 -20.78 -16.43 7.62
CA TYR A 354 -21.59 -17.21 8.56
C TYR A 354 -20.66 -17.76 9.64
N ILE A 355 -20.92 -17.37 10.88
CA ILE A 355 -20.08 -17.69 12.04
C ILE A 355 -20.71 -18.88 12.76
N ALA A 356 -19.97 -19.98 12.85
CA ALA A 356 -20.41 -21.16 13.59
C ALA A 356 -20.52 -20.83 15.08
N LEU A 357 -21.72 -20.99 15.65
CA LEU A 357 -21.99 -20.57 17.02
C LEU A 357 -21.62 -21.65 18.03
N ASP A 358 -22.00 -22.91 17.82
CA ASP A 358 -21.95 -23.93 18.88
C ASP A 358 -20.61 -24.71 18.93
N SER A 359 -19.87 -24.77 17.82
CA SER A 359 -18.57 -25.47 17.75
C SER A 359 -17.69 -24.87 16.65
N PRO A 360 -16.39 -24.65 16.88
CA PRO A 360 -15.46 -24.18 15.84
C PRO A 360 -15.34 -25.13 14.65
N ALA A 361 -15.64 -26.41 14.84
CA ALA A 361 -15.56 -27.44 13.80
C ALA A 361 -16.89 -27.63 13.04
N ALA A 362 -17.94 -26.89 13.38
CA ALA A 362 -19.22 -26.96 12.69
C ALA A 362 -19.18 -26.23 11.34
N VAL A 363 -19.99 -26.69 10.39
CA VAL A 363 -20.19 -25.98 9.13
C VAL A 363 -21.26 -24.91 9.33
N ALA A 364 -20.86 -23.64 9.17
CA ALA A 364 -21.77 -22.52 9.21
C ALA A 364 -22.55 -22.39 7.89
N SER A 365 -23.81 -21.96 7.95
CA SER A 365 -24.67 -21.84 6.76
C SER A 365 -25.82 -20.85 6.96
N ALA A 366 -26.30 -20.29 5.85
CA ALA A 366 -27.48 -19.41 5.82
C ALA A 366 -28.74 -20.10 6.36
N ASP A 367 -28.98 -21.36 5.97
CA ASP A 367 -30.16 -22.14 6.36
C ASP A 367 -30.26 -22.39 7.88
N ARG A 368 -29.14 -22.24 8.59
CA ARG A 368 -29.05 -22.40 10.05
C ARG A 368 -28.73 -21.08 10.77
N SER A 369 -28.90 -19.95 10.09
CA SER A 369 -28.74 -18.64 10.71
C SER A 369 -29.84 -18.41 11.74
N VAL A 370 -29.47 -18.05 12.96
CA VAL A 370 -30.40 -17.74 14.07
C VAL A 370 -30.37 -16.26 14.46
N ALA A 371 -29.42 -15.51 13.91
CA ALA A 371 -29.21 -14.11 14.18
C ALA A 371 -28.42 -13.46 13.04
N GLN A 372 -28.58 -12.16 12.88
CA GLN A 372 -27.84 -11.33 11.94
C GLN A 372 -27.25 -10.12 12.67
N VAL A 373 -26.01 -9.78 12.29
CA VAL A 373 -25.31 -8.57 12.70
C VAL A 373 -24.81 -7.87 11.45
N ALA A 374 -25.15 -6.60 11.28
CA ALA A 374 -24.73 -5.76 10.16
C ALA A 374 -23.98 -4.52 10.67
N LEU A 375 -22.81 -4.22 10.10
CA LEU A 375 -22.03 -3.02 10.45
C LEU A 375 -21.07 -2.60 9.33
N ASP A 376 -20.64 -1.34 9.35
CA ASP A 376 -19.61 -0.84 8.44
C ASP A 376 -18.25 -1.54 8.68
N GLY A 377 -17.46 -1.72 7.62
CA GLY A 377 -16.15 -2.37 7.70
C GLY A 377 -15.17 -1.72 8.67
N LEU A 378 -15.14 -0.39 8.76
CA LEU A 378 -14.27 0.30 9.71
C LEU A 378 -14.77 0.10 11.14
N GLU A 379 -16.09 0.10 11.34
CA GLU A 379 -16.67 -0.18 12.65
C GLU A 379 -16.34 -1.59 13.14
N PHE A 380 -16.45 -2.59 12.25
CA PHE A 380 -16.07 -3.97 12.58
C PHE A 380 -14.59 -4.07 12.94
N CYS A 381 -13.71 -3.42 12.17
CA CYS A 381 -12.29 -3.40 12.47
C CYS A 381 -11.97 -2.68 13.79
N ARG A 382 -12.65 -1.57 14.11
CA ARG A 382 -12.52 -0.90 15.43
C ARG A 382 -12.95 -1.81 16.57
N LEU A 383 -14.04 -2.57 16.40
CA LEU A 383 -14.48 -3.53 17.39
C LEU A 383 -13.44 -4.64 17.58
N VAL A 384 -12.97 -5.24 16.49
CA VAL A 384 -11.94 -6.30 16.52
C VAL A 384 -10.63 -5.80 17.15
N ALA A 385 -10.30 -4.53 16.96
CA ALA A 385 -9.13 -3.88 17.55
C ALA A 385 -9.36 -3.39 18.99
N GLY A 386 -10.54 -3.60 19.59
CA GLY A 386 -10.85 -3.14 20.95
C GLY A 386 -10.86 -1.62 21.11
N HIS A 387 -11.12 -0.89 20.02
CA HIS A 387 -11.22 0.58 20.00
C HIS A 387 -12.64 1.09 20.25
N VAL A 388 -13.63 0.19 20.19
CA VAL A 388 -15.01 0.42 20.59
C VAL A 388 -15.49 -0.79 21.37
N SER A 389 -16.26 -0.57 22.42
CA SER A 389 -16.83 -1.67 23.20
C SER A 389 -17.91 -2.42 22.39
N PRO A 390 -18.13 -3.72 22.62
CA PRO A 390 -19.22 -4.48 21.99
C PRO A 390 -20.59 -3.82 22.13
N GLU A 391 -20.84 -3.12 23.25
CA GLU A 391 -22.10 -2.43 23.53
C GLU A 391 -22.27 -1.11 22.78
N GLU A 392 -21.18 -0.42 22.48
CA GLU A 392 -21.19 0.86 21.78
C GLU A 392 -21.04 0.72 20.26
N ALA A 393 -20.62 -0.46 19.79
CA ALA A 393 -20.45 -0.73 18.37
C ALA A 393 -21.74 -0.44 17.58
N ALA A 394 -21.62 0.37 16.53
CA ALA A 394 -22.73 0.76 15.66
C ALA A 394 -23.15 -0.40 14.75
N ALA A 395 -23.85 -1.38 15.32
CA ALA A 395 -24.30 -2.59 14.64
C ALA A 395 -25.84 -2.69 14.58
N GLY A 396 -26.36 -2.96 13.38
CA GLY A 396 -27.70 -3.48 13.19
C GLY A 396 -27.79 -4.92 13.69
N GLN A 397 -28.85 -5.25 14.43
CA GLN A 397 -28.99 -6.53 15.13
C GLN A 397 -30.40 -7.10 14.93
N ASP A 398 -30.49 -8.36 14.51
CA ASP A 398 -31.76 -9.09 14.42
C ASP A 398 -31.62 -10.57 14.85
N GLY A 399 -32.65 -11.12 15.49
CA GLY A 399 -32.67 -12.51 15.96
C GLY A 399 -32.17 -12.76 17.39
N ASP A 400 -31.45 -13.88 17.60
CA ASP A 400 -31.01 -14.37 18.92
C ASP A 400 -30.00 -13.42 19.60
N ARG A 401 -30.49 -12.61 20.56
CA ARG A 401 -29.70 -11.60 21.28
C ARG A 401 -28.49 -12.15 22.03
N GLU A 402 -28.57 -13.37 22.55
CA GLU A 402 -27.44 -13.99 23.26
C GLU A 402 -26.33 -14.34 22.27
N ALA A 403 -26.69 -14.90 21.11
CA ALA A 403 -25.73 -15.21 20.06
C ALA A 403 -25.05 -13.96 19.49
N ILE A 404 -25.81 -12.87 19.32
CA ILE A 404 -25.29 -11.58 18.87
C ILE A 404 -24.27 -11.04 19.87
N ARG A 405 -24.65 -10.96 21.14
CA ARG A 405 -23.76 -10.49 22.20
C ARG A 405 -22.48 -11.33 22.25
N ASP A 406 -22.61 -12.64 22.28
CA ASP A 406 -21.48 -13.57 22.35
C ASP A 406 -20.50 -13.37 21.19
N VAL A 407 -21.00 -13.12 19.97
CA VAL A 407 -20.14 -12.88 18.79
C VAL A 407 -19.48 -11.50 18.82
N LEU A 408 -20.19 -10.44 19.21
CA LEU A 408 -19.59 -9.10 19.31
C LEU A 408 -18.47 -9.06 20.37
N PHE A 409 -18.68 -9.72 21.49
CA PHE A 409 -17.65 -9.87 22.52
C PHE A 409 -16.50 -10.81 22.08
N ALA A 410 -16.78 -11.85 21.29
CA ALA A 410 -15.75 -12.67 20.68
C ALA A 410 -14.89 -11.86 19.70
N ALA A 411 -15.50 -10.98 18.90
CA ALA A 411 -14.77 -10.08 18.02
C ALA A 411 -13.84 -9.15 18.79
N ALA A 412 -14.35 -8.48 19.83
CA ALA A 412 -13.52 -7.60 20.67
C ALA A 412 -12.33 -8.32 21.32
N SER A 413 -12.55 -9.57 21.78
CA SER A 413 -11.51 -10.38 22.42
C SER A 413 -10.36 -10.84 21.51
N LEU A 414 -10.41 -10.54 20.20
CA LEU A 414 -9.28 -10.77 19.29
C LEU A 414 -8.16 -9.74 19.47
N SER A 415 -8.49 -8.53 19.96
CA SER A 415 -7.51 -7.48 20.25
C SER A 415 -6.58 -7.86 21.40
N ARG A 416 -5.35 -7.35 21.35
CA ARG A 416 -4.30 -7.63 22.34
C ARG A 416 -3.18 -6.59 22.27
N LEU A 417 -2.41 -6.48 23.35
CA LEU A 417 -1.16 -5.73 23.41
C LEU A 417 0.04 -6.49 22.84
#